data_AF-G9KC25-F1
#
_entry.id   AF-G9KC25-F1
#
_cell.length_a   1.000
_cell.length_b   1.000
_cell.length_c   1.000
_cell.angle_alpha   90.00
_cell.angle_beta   90.00
_cell.angle_gamma   90.00
#
_symmetry.space_group_name_H-M   'P 1'
#
loop_
_entity.id
_entity.type
_entity.pdbx_description
1 polymer ?
#
loop_
_entity_poly.entity_id
_entity_poly.type
_entity_poly.pdbx_seq_one_letter_code
_entity_poly.pdbx_strand_id
1 'polypeptide(L)'
;GELEKQLLQANPILEAFGNAKTVKNDNSSRFGKFIRINFDVTGYIVGANIETYLLEKSRAIRQARDERTFHIFYYLIAGAKDKMKNDLLLEGFNNYTFLSNGFVPIPAAQDDEMFQETLEAMAIMGFSEEEQLSILKVVSSVLQLGNIVFKKERNTDQASMPDNTAAQKVCHLMGINVTDFTRSILTPRIKVGRDVVQKAQTKEQADFAIEALAKAIYERLFRWILTRVNKALDKTHRQGASFLGILDIAGFEIFEVNSFEQLCINYT
;
A
#
# COMPACT_ATOMS: atom_id res chain seq x y z
N GLY A 1 15.61 2.93 26.22
CA GLY A 1 15.56 1.46 26.16
C GLY A 1 15.27 0.99 24.74
N GLU A 2 15.05 -0.32 24.58
CA GLU A 2 14.71 -0.94 23.29
C GLU A 2 13.35 -0.46 22.76
N LEU A 3 12.37 -0.29 23.65
CA LEU A 3 11.02 0.17 23.30
C LEU A 3 11.01 1.59 22.72
N GLU A 4 11.81 2.51 23.27
CA GLU A 4 11.88 3.88 22.78
C GLU A 4 12.53 3.94 21.39
N LYS A 5 13.55 3.10 21.14
CA LYS A 5 14.11 2.96 19.78
C LYS A 5 13.06 2.44 18.82
N GLN A 6 12.30 1.41 19.20
CA GLN A 6 11.24 0.85 18.37
C GLN A 6 10.11 1.87 18.09
N LEU A 7 9.73 2.66 19.09
CA LEU A 7 8.74 3.73 18.92
C LEU A 7 9.19 4.77 17.87
N LEU A 8 10.47 5.16 17.90
CA LEU A 8 11.03 6.08 16.91
C LEU A 8 11.06 5.48 15.50
N GLN A 9 11.33 4.17 15.37
CA GLN A 9 11.36 3.46 14.09
C GLN A 9 9.98 3.15 13.51
N ALA A 10 8.90 3.25 14.29
CA ALA A 10 7.54 3.04 13.77
C ALA A 10 7.14 4.11 12.74
N ASN A 11 7.55 5.36 12.92
CA ASN A 11 7.19 6.45 12.00
C ASN A 11 7.79 6.27 10.59
N PRO A 12 9.11 6.06 10.41
CA PRO A 12 9.68 5.83 9.08
C PRO A 12 8.98 4.72 8.29
N ILE A 13 8.61 3.63 8.97
CA ILE A 13 7.86 2.53 8.34
C ILE A 13 6.47 3.02 7.90
N LEU A 14 5.70 3.64 8.79
CA LEU A 14 4.36 4.10 8.44
C LEU A 14 4.38 5.20 7.37
N GLU A 15 5.39 6.07 7.37
CA GLU A 15 5.57 7.10 6.35
C GLU A 15 5.94 6.51 4.99
N ALA A 16 6.82 5.50 4.93
CA ALA A 16 7.15 4.83 3.67
C ALA A 16 5.90 4.26 2.96
N PHE A 17 4.95 3.69 3.72
CA PHE A 17 3.74 3.07 3.17
C PHE A 17 2.50 3.98 3.16
N GLY A 18 2.50 5.08 3.90
CA GLY A 18 1.33 5.92 4.10
C GLY A 18 1.50 7.37 3.65
N ASN A 19 2.73 7.83 3.41
CA ASN A 19 2.99 9.17 2.90
C ASN A 19 3.21 9.16 1.39
N ALA A 20 2.96 10.30 0.77
CA ALA A 20 3.22 10.56 -0.64
C ALA A 20 3.55 12.04 -0.86
N LYS A 21 4.20 12.34 -2.00
CA LYS A 21 4.39 13.72 -2.48
C LYS A 21 3.10 14.25 -3.10
N THR A 22 2.65 15.41 -2.63
CA THR A 22 1.59 16.21 -3.26
C THR A 22 2.19 17.47 -3.90
N VAL A 23 1.34 18.32 -4.47
CA VAL A 23 1.76 19.64 -4.98
C VAL A 23 2.26 20.56 -3.87
N LYS A 24 1.74 20.42 -2.64
CA LYS A 24 2.01 21.34 -1.53
C LYS A 24 2.99 20.79 -0.49
N ASN A 25 3.13 19.48 -0.40
CA ASN A 25 3.94 18.82 0.61
C ASN A 25 4.61 17.58 0.01
N ASP A 26 5.94 17.54 0.07
CA ASP A 26 6.73 16.44 -0.49
C ASP A 26 6.67 15.15 0.34
N ASN A 27 6.29 15.23 1.62
CA ASN A 27 6.12 14.08 2.51
C ASN A 27 4.77 14.15 3.24
N SER A 28 3.69 14.15 2.48
CA SER A 28 2.35 14.34 3.01
C SER A 28 1.74 13.03 3.51
N SER A 29 1.34 12.96 4.78
CA SER A 29 0.61 11.81 5.32
C SER A 29 -0.76 11.68 4.65
N ARG A 30 -1.04 10.51 4.07
CA ARG A 30 -2.29 10.20 3.35
C ARG A 30 -3.17 9.24 4.16
N PHE A 31 -3.02 9.31 5.47
CA PHE A 31 -3.76 8.59 6.50
C PHE A 31 -3.69 9.45 7.77
N GLY A 32 -4.68 9.32 8.64
CA GLY A 32 -4.60 9.82 10.01
C GLY A 32 -3.98 8.77 10.92
N LYS A 33 -3.25 9.20 11.95
CA LYS A 33 -2.68 8.33 13.00
C LYS A 33 -2.98 8.89 14.39
N PHE A 34 -3.33 7.99 15.30
CA PHE A 34 -3.44 8.26 16.72
C PHE A 34 -2.47 7.36 17.46
N ILE A 35 -1.47 7.95 18.10
CA ILE A 35 -0.45 7.23 18.85
C ILE A 35 -0.79 7.33 20.34
N ARG A 36 -1.08 6.21 20.95
CA ARG A 36 -1.30 6.07 22.39
C ARG A 36 -0.04 5.54 23.06
N ILE A 37 0.59 6.34 23.91
CA ILE A 37 1.76 5.94 24.70
C ILE A 37 1.29 5.68 26.13
N ASN A 38 1.54 4.48 26.65
CA ASN A 38 1.12 4.07 27.99
C ASN A 38 2.26 4.24 28.99
N PHE A 39 1.92 4.71 30.20
CA PHE A 39 2.86 4.95 31.30
C PHE A 39 2.46 4.18 32.56
N ASP A 40 3.44 3.74 33.34
CA ASP A 40 3.20 3.22 34.69
C ASP A 40 2.97 4.34 35.72
N VAL A 41 2.72 3.95 36.97
CA VAL A 41 2.51 4.89 38.09
C VAL A 41 3.72 5.77 38.40
N THR A 42 4.91 5.39 37.93
CA THR A 42 6.17 6.13 38.11
C THR A 42 6.52 7.03 36.92
N GLY A 43 5.73 6.98 35.84
CA GLY A 43 5.92 7.79 34.63
C GLY A 43 6.87 7.17 33.60
N TYR A 44 7.22 5.89 33.71
CA TYR A 44 7.99 5.20 32.67
C TYR A 44 7.10 4.67 31.56
N ILE A 45 7.59 4.70 30.32
CA ILE A 45 6.88 4.16 29.15
C ILE A 45 6.83 2.64 29.27
N VAL A 46 5.62 2.08 29.23
CA VAL A 46 5.36 0.64 29.31
C VAL A 46 4.79 0.05 28.03
N GLY A 47 4.48 0.85 27.01
CA GLY A 47 3.99 0.36 25.73
C GLY A 47 3.44 1.48 24.87
N ALA A 48 3.19 1.18 23.60
CA ALA A 48 2.51 2.08 22.70
C ALA A 48 1.58 1.33 21.75
N ASN A 49 0.54 2.01 21.28
CA ASN A 49 -0.39 1.52 20.28
C ASN A 49 -0.66 2.64 19.27
N ILE A 50 -0.70 2.28 18.00
CA ILE A 50 -0.96 3.20 16.89
C ILE A 50 -2.26 2.75 16.22
N GLU A 51 -3.24 3.64 16.19
CA GLU A 51 -4.43 3.50 15.36
C GLU A 51 -4.28 4.35 14.11
N THR A 52 -4.78 3.87 12.98
CA THR A 52 -4.77 4.62 11.72
C THR A 52 -6.16 4.76 11.15
N TYR A 53 -6.43 5.89 10.52
CA TYR A 53 -7.71 6.22 9.91
C TYR A 53 -7.51 6.59 8.43
N LEU A 54 -8.46 6.16 7.60
CA LEU A 54 -8.66 6.67 6.24
C LEU A 54 -7.39 6.76 5.37
N LEU A 55 -6.76 5.60 5.09
CA LEU A 55 -5.73 5.56 4.05
C LEU A 55 -6.33 5.93 2.68
N GLU A 56 -5.74 6.91 2.00
CA GLU A 56 -6.11 7.35 0.65
C GLU A 56 -5.75 6.29 -0.41
N LYS A 57 -6.41 5.13 -0.36
CA LYS A 57 -6.09 3.97 -1.20
C LYS A 57 -6.18 4.25 -2.70
N SER A 58 -7.01 5.21 -3.12
CA SER A 58 -7.10 5.65 -4.52
C SER A 58 -5.74 6.13 -5.08
N ARG A 59 -4.89 6.71 -4.23
CA ARG A 59 -3.54 7.15 -4.60
C ARG A 59 -2.63 6.01 -5.05
N ALA A 60 -2.88 4.78 -4.61
CA ALA A 60 -2.10 3.61 -5.03
C ALA A 60 -2.24 3.30 -6.53
N ILE A 61 -3.33 3.77 -7.18
CA ILE A 61 -3.63 3.42 -8.58
C ILE A 61 -3.58 4.63 -9.53
N ARG A 62 -3.85 5.85 -9.05
CA ARG A 62 -3.87 7.07 -9.87
C ARG A 62 -3.43 8.26 -9.03
N GLN A 63 -2.69 9.18 -9.65
CA GLN A 63 -2.19 10.38 -9.00
C GLN A 63 -2.53 11.62 -9.83
N ALA A 64 -2.74 12.75 -9.17
CA ALA A 64 -2.86 14.03 -9.85
C ALA A 64 -1.52 14.43 -10.49
N ARG A 65 -1.55 15.41 -11.39
CA ARG A 65 -0.34 15.90 -12.07
C ARG A 65 0.70 16.35 -11.04
N ASP A 66 1.97 15.99 -11.30
CA ASP A 66 3.14 16.34 -10.48
C ASP A 66 3.15 15.76 -9.04
N GLU A 67 2.20 14.88 -8.72
CA GLU A 67 2.15 14.12 -7.47
C GLU A 67 2.76 12.72 -7.61
N ARG A 68 3.17 12.13 -6.48
CA ARG A 68 3.61 10.73 -6.39
C ARG A 68 2.53 9.84 -5.78
N THR A 69 2.66 8.54 -6.03
CA THR A 69 2.03 7.52 -5.18
C THR A 69 2.79 7.40 -3.85
N PHE A 70 2.44 6.42 -3.03
CA PHE A 70 3.13 6.15 -1.78
C PHE A 70 4.64 5.92 -1.97
N HIS A 71 5.44 6.41 -1.03
CA HIS A 71 6.89 6.46 -1.19
C HIS A 71 7.53 5.09 -1.42
N ILE A 72 7.02 4.05 -0.77
CA ILE A 72 7.55 2.68 -0.86
C ILE A 72 7.64 2.17 -2.29
N PHE A 73 6.76 2.58 -3.21
CA PHE A 73 6.82 2.18 -4.61
C PHE A 73 8.10 2.69 -5.28
N TYR A 74 8.51 3.92 -4.97
CA TYR A 74 9.71 4.52 -5.53
C TYR A 74 10.96 3.99 -4.84
N TYR A 75 10.90 3.84 -3.51
CA TYR A 75 11.97 3.26 -2.70
C TYR A 75 12.32 1.87 -3.21
N LEU A 76 11.31 1.04 -3.48
CA LEU A 76 11.50 -0.32 -3.98
C LEU A 76 12.16 -0.33 -5.37
N ILE A 77 11.68 0.49 -6.31
CA ILE A 77 12.21 0.50 -7.69
C ILE A 77 13.66 1.03 -7.71
N ALA A 78 13.95 2.09 -6.96
CA ALA A 78 15.27 2.70 -6.88
C ALA A 78 16.26 1.83 -6.09
N GLY A 79 15.89 1.42 -4.88
CA GLY A 79 16.79 0.80 -3.90
C GLY A 79 16.92 -0.73 -3.98
N ALA A 80 16.04 -1.43 -4.71
CA ALA A 80 16.19 -2.88 -4.87
C ALA A 80 17.46 -3.24 -5.67
N LYS A 81 18.25 -4.17 -5.13
CA LYS A 81 19.42 -4.76 -5.81
C LYS A 81 18.97 -5.73 -6.91
N ASP A 82 19.85 -6.03 -7.87
CA ASP A 82 19.52 -6.83 -9.06
C ASP A 82 18.84 -8.17 -8.76
N LYS A 83 19.31 -8.90 -7.73
CA LYS A 83 18.68 -10.15 -7.30
C LYS A 83 17.23 -9.92 -6.88
N MET A 84 16.98 -8.92 -6.03
CA MET A 84 15.64 -8.57 -5.57
C MET A 84 14.76 -8.06 -6.71
N LYS A 85 15.32 -7.27 -7.64
CA LYS A 85 14.60 -6.82 -8.85
C LYS A 85 14.11 -8.00 -9.68
N ASN A 86 14.95 -9.01 -9.88
CA ASN A 86 14.57 -10.22 -10.59
C ASN A 86 13.53 -11.05 -9.81
N ASP A 87 13.76 -11.28 -8.51
CA ASP A 87 12.86 -12.08 -7.66
C ASP A 87 11.47 -11.44 -7.51
N LEU A 88 11.40 -10.11 -7.55
CA LEU A 88 10.16 -9.34 -7.44
C LEU A 88 9.59 -8.94 -8.81
N LEU A 89 10.21 -9.34 -9.91
CA LEU A 89 9.80 -9.01 -11.28
C LEU A 89 9.65 -7.49 -11.49
N LEU A 90 10.58 -6.70 -10.95
CA LEU A 90 10.55 -5.24 -11.03
C LEU A 90 11.05 -4.73 -12.39
N GLU A 91 10.44 -3.63 -12.84
CA GLU A 91 10.79 -2.89 -14.04
C GLU A 91 11.08 -1.42 -13.69
N GLY A 92 11.48 -0.63 -14.69
CA GLY A 92 11.74 0.81 -14.50
C GLY A 92 10.46 1.61 -14.22
N PHE A 93 10.61 2.85 -13.74
CA PHE A 93 9.49 3.73 -13.39
C PHE A 93 8.46 3.93 -14.51
N ASN A 94 8.89 3.96 -15.77
CA ASN A 94 8.03 4.21 -16.91
C ASN A 94 7.24 2.97 -17.38
N ASN A 95 7.45 1.83 -16.74
CA ASN A 95 6.85 0.55 -17.12
C ASN A 95 5.58 0.21 -16.32
N TYR A 96 5.08 1.14 -15.49
CA TYR A 96 3.95 0.89 -14.61
C TYR A 96 2.82 1.89 -14.83
N THR A 97 1.65 1.41 -15.26
CA THR A 97 0.45 2.25 -15.47
C THR A 97 0.03 2.99 -14.21
N PHE A 98 0.18 2.37 -13.03
CA PHE A 98 -0.20 2.99 -11.75
C PHE A 98 0.79 4.05 -11.25
N LEU A 99 1.94 4.22 -11.90
CA LEU A 99 2.82 5.38 -11.72
C LEU A 99 2.46 6.44 -12.77
N SER A 100 1.37 7.17 -12.51
CA SER A 100 0.71 8.06 -13.50
C SER A 100 1.66 9.11 -14.09
N ASN A 101 2.62 9.58 -13.29
CA ASN A 101 3.60 10.59 -13.66
C ASN A 101 5.02 10.02 -13.81
N GLY A 102 5.19 8.69 -13.80
CA GLY A 102 6.49 8.04 -13.79
C GLY A 102 7.34 8.43 -12.56
N PHE A 103 8.63 8.67 -12.78
CA PHE A 103 9.55 9.13 -11.74
C PHE A 103 9.43 10.63 -11.51
N VAL A 104 9.15 11.01 -10.26
CA VAL A 104 9.15 12.41 -9.80
C VAL A 104 10.10 12.50 -8.61
N PRO A 105 11.16 13.33 -8.67
CA PRO A 105 12.10 13.45 -7.57
C PRO A 105 11.48 14.19 -6.38
N ILE A 106 11.91 13.82 -5.18
CA ILE A 106 11.65 14.59 -3.95
C ILE A 106 12.89 15.43 -3.66
N PRO A 107 12.76 16.76 -3.44
CA PRO A 107 13.89 17.59 -3.04
C PRO A 107 14.57 17.06 -1.78
N ALA A 108 15.90 16.97 -1.80
CA ALA A 108 16.73 16.58 -0.65
C ALA A 108 16.52 15.16 -0.08
N ALA A 109 15.86 14.24 -0.81
CA ALA A 109 15.77 12.83 -0.44
C ALA A 109 16.08 11.93 -1.64
N GLN A 110 16.86 10.87 -1.43
CA GLN A 110 17.15 9.85 -2.45
C GLN A 110 16.37 8.57 -2.14
N ASP A 111 15.60 8.08 -3.13
CA ASP A 111 14.67 6.96 -2.91
C ASP A 111 15.39 5.64 -2.55
N ASP A 112 16.62 5.43 -3.01
CA ASP A 112 17.44 4.26 -2.70
C ASP A 112 18.02 4.28 -1.28
N GLU A 113 18.46 5.44 -0.79
CA GLU A 113 18.87 5.64 0.60
C GLU A 113 17.68 5.43 1.55
N MET A 114 16.55 6.07 1.26
CA MET A 114 15.30 5.92 2.04
C MET A 114 14.79 4.47 2.07
N PHE A 115 15.05 3.69 1.00
CA PHE A 115 14.74 2.27 0.99
C PHE A 115 15.56 1.49 2.02
N GLN A 116 16.87 1.75 2.13
CA GLN A 116 17.71 1.10 3.13
C GLN A 116 17.28 1.50 4.54
N GLU A 117 17.02 2.78 4.79
CA GLU A 117 16.53 3.26 6.09
C GLU A 117 15.21 2.58 6.48
N THR A 118 14.29 2.39 5.52
CA THR A 118 13.03 1.69 5.75
C THR A 118 13.25 0.22 6.13
N LEU A 119 14.14 -0.49 5.43
CA LEU A 119 14.46 -1.89 5.74
C LEU A 119 15.14 -2.03 7.10
N GLU A 120 16.05 -1.11 7.45
CA GLU A 120 16.70 -1.07 8.76
C GLU A 120 15.68 -0.80 9.88
N ALA A 121 14.77 0.16 9.67
CA ALA A 121 13.68 0.43 10.60
C ALA A 121 12.81 -0.82 10.82
N MET A 122 12.45 -1.53 9.75
CA MET A 122 11.72 -2.80 9.83
C MET A 122 12.50 -3.86 10.60
N ALA A 123 13.81 -3.98 10.38
CA ALA A 123 14.65 -4.92 11.12
C ALA A 123 14.73 -4.59 12.62
N ILE A 124 14.86 -3.32 12.99
CA ILE A 124 14.84 -2.87 14.39
C ILE A 124 13.47 -3.13 15.05
N MET A 125 12.39 -3.02 14.27
CA MET A 125 11.03 -3.41 14.68
C MET A 125 10.82 -4.93 14.71
N GLY A 126 11.86 -5.70 14.40
CA GLY A 126 11.89 -7.15 14.49
C GLY A 126 11.19 -7.86 13.35
N PHE A 127 11.00 -7.22 12.19
CA PHE A 127 10.51 -7.89 10.99
C PHE A 127 11.58 -8.83 10.46
N SER A 128 11.23 -10.10 10.22
CA SER A 128 12.16 -11.04 9.61
C SER A 128 12.44 -10.66 8.14
N GLU A 129 13.56 -11.12 7.59
CA GLU A 129 13.86 -10.92 6.16
C GLU A 129 12.76 -11.52 5.26
N GLU A 130 12.15 -12.62 5.69
CA GLU A 130 11.01 -13.24 4.98
C GLU A 130 9.76 -12.36 5.03
N GLU A 131 9.44 -11.76 6.17
CA GLU A 131 8.34 -10.80 6.30
C GLU A 131 8.57 -9.57 5.42
N GLN A 132 9.80 -9.03 5.44
CA GLN A 132 10.19 -7.88 4.60
C GLN A 132 10.04 -8.22 3.12
N LEU A 133 10.61 -9.34 2.66
CA LEU A 133 10.50 -9.77 1.28
C LEU A 133 9.04 -10.02 0.86
N SER A 134 8.23 -10.60 1.74
CA SER A 134 6.81 -10.84 1.49
C SER A 134 6.01 -9.54 1.34
N ILE A 135 6.31 -8.53 2.17
CA ILE A 135 5.74 -7.18 2.02
C ILE A 135 6.11 -6.61 0.65
N LEU A 136 7.39 -6.67 0.26
CA LEU A 136 7.85 -6.11 -1.02
C LEU A 136 7.26 -6.87 -2.23
N LYS A 137 7.00 -8.19 -2.11
CA LYS A 137 6.25 -8.95 -3.12
C LYS A 137 4.84 -8.41 -3.33
N VAL A 138 4.15 -8.04 -2.24
CA VAL A 138 2.81 -7.44 -2.33
C VAL A 138 2.87 -6.03 -2.93
N VAL A 139 3.89 -5.23 -2.60
CA VAL A 139 4.09 -3.91 -3.23
C VAL A 139 4.32 -4.06 -4.74
N SER A 140 5.20 -4.98 -5.15
CA SER A 140 5.44 -5.27 -6.57
C SER A 140 4.18 -5.78 -7.28
N SER A 141 3.39 -6.65 -6.65
CA SER A 141 2.17 -7.17 -7.27
C SER A 141 1.11 -6.09 -7.50
N VAL A 142 1.02 -5.08 -6.62
CA VAL A 142 0.16 -3.91 -6.82
C VAL A 142 0.59 -3.12 -8.05
N LEU A 143 1.89 -2.89 -8.26
CA LEU A 143 2.39 -2.25 -9.48
C LEU A 143 2.05 -3.06 -10.75
N GLN A 144 2.29 -4.38 -10.70
CA GLN A 144 2.06 -5.28 -11.82
C GLN A 144 0.57 -5.41 -12.19
N LEU A 145 -0.35 -5.27 -11.22
CA LEU A 145 -1.80 -5.24 -11.49
C LEU A 145 -2.17 -4.10 -12.45
N GLY A 146 -1.51 -2.95 -12.37
CA GLY A 146 -1.75 -1.81 -13.26
C GLY A 146 -1.37 -2.09 -14.72
N ASN A 147 -0.55 -3.10 -14.98
CA ASN A 147 -0.09 -3.44 -16.32
C ASN A 147 -1.02 -4.44 -17.04
N ILE A 148 -2.09 -4.91 -16.39
CA ILE A 148 -3.07 -5.79 -17.03
C ILE A 148 -3.93 -4.98 -17.99
N VAL A 149 -3.95 -5.38 -19.27
CA VAL A 149 -4.72 -4.70 -20.32
C VAL A 149 -5.85 -5.60 -20.82
N PHE A 150 -7.08 -5.13 -20.65
CA PHE A 150 -8.27 -5.76 -21.25
C PHE A 150 -8.63 -5.12 -22.58
N LYS A 151 -9.06 -5.94 -23.55
CA LYS A 151 -9.62 -5.51 -24.84
C LYS A 151 -11.07 -5.98 -24.97
N LYS A 152 -11.87 -5.24 -25.73
CA LYS A 152 -13.21 -5.68 -26.14
C LYS A 152 -13.10 -6.74 -27.23
N GLU A 153 -13.94 -7.76 -27.18
CA GLU A 153 -14.10 -8.68 -28.29
C GLU A 153 -14.72 -7.99 -29.52
N ARG A 154 -14.56 -8.58 -30.71
CA ARG A 154 -15.04 -7.96 -31.97
C ARG A 154 -16.56 -7.93 -32.08
N ASN A 155 -17.24 -8.94 -31.54
CA ASN A 155 -18.67 -9.17 -31.75
C ASN A 155 -19.50 -9.02 -30.47
N THR A 156 -18.85 -8.77 -29.34
CA THR A 156 -19.49 -8.63 -28.02
C THR A 156 -18.76 -7.56 -27.22
N ASP A 157 -19.42 -6.95 -26.24
CA ASP A 157 -18.78 -6.02 -25.30
C ASP A 157 -17.94 -6.73 -24.21
N GLN A 158 -17.71 -8.04 -24.34
CA GLN A 158 -16.99 -8.83 -23.34
C GLN A 158 -15.51 -8.45 -23.30
N ALA A 159 -14.96 -8.48 -22.09
CA ALA A 159 -13.54 -8.32 -21.85
C ALA A 159 -12.78 -9.58 -22.30
N SER A 160 -11.66 -9.36 -22.96
CA SER A 160 -10.65 -10.37 -23.28
C SER A 160 -9.29 -9.89 -22.76
N MET A 161 -8.38 -10.82 -22.46
CA MET A 161 -7.00 -10.55 -22.06
C MET A 161 -6.05 -11.23 -23.06
N PRO A 162 -5.75 -10.60 -24.21
CA PRO A 162 -4.94 -11.22 -25.25
C PRO A 162 -3.48 -11.43 -24.84
N ASP A 163 -2.92 -10.48 -24.07
CA ASP A 163 -1.62 -10.61 -23.41
C ASP A 163 -1.86 -10.76 -21.92
N ASN A 164 -1.46 -11.91 -21.37
CA ASN A 164 -1.60 -12.22 -19.96
C ASN A 164 -0.26 -12.17 -19.22
N THR A 165 0.80 -11.62 -19.82
CA THR A 165 2.14 -11.55 -19.20
C THR A 165 2.11 -10.83 -17.84
N ALA A 166 1.44 -9.67 -17.75
CA ALA A 166 1.26 -8.96 -16.48
C ALA A 166 0.49 -9.81 -15.44
N ALA A 167 -0.58 -10.48 -15.86
CA ALA A 167 -1.34 -11.36 -14.98
C ALA A 167 -0.51 -12.56 -14.49
N GLN A 168 0.35 -13.14 -15.34
CA GLN A 168 1.27 -14.20 -14.94
C GLN A 168 2.26 -13.71 -13.88
N LYS A 169 2.84 -12.50 -14.04
CA LYS A 169 3.74 -11.89 -13.04
C LYS A 169 3.02 -11.68 -11.70
N VAL A 170 1.82 -11.09 -11.71
CA VAL A 170 1.00 -10.91 -10.50
C VAL A 170 0.72 -12.25 -9.82
N CYS A 171 0.24 -13.24 -10.58
CA CYS A 171 -0.12 -14.55 -10.05
C CYS A 171 1.09 -15.30 -9.49
N HIS A 172 2.27 -15.16 -10.10
CA HIS A 172 3.53 -15.70 -9.57
C HIS A 172 3.88 -15.08 -8.22
N LEU A 173 3.86 -13.74 -8.11
CA LEU A 173 4.16 -13.03 -6.86
C LEU A 173 3.16 -13.36 -5.74
N MET A 174 1.89 -13.53 -6.10
CA MET A 174 0.79 -13.79 -5.15
C MET A 174 0.58 -15.29 -4.87
N GLY A 175 1.30 -16.18 -5.53
CA GLY A 175 1.19 -17.63 -5.34
C GLY A 175 -0.16 -18.23 -5.76
N ILE A 176 -0.82 -17.68 -6.79
CA ILE A 176 -2.13 -18.13 -7.28
C ILE A 176 -2.07 -18.60 -8.74
N ASN A 177 -3.04 -19.42 -9.16
CA ASN A 177 -3.11 -19.91 -10.54
C ASN A 177 -3.60 -18.82 -11.51
N VAL A 178 -2.86 -18.57 -12.59
CA VAL A 178 -3.19 -17.53 -13.58
C VAL A 178 -4.48 -17.80 -14.35
N THR A 179 -4.78 -19.06 -14.65
CA THR A 179 -6.02 -19.44 -15.36
C THR A 179 -7.24 -19.19 -14.50
N ASP A 180 -7.18 -19.55 -13.22
CA ASP A 180 -8.28 -19.31 -12.28
C ASP A 180 -8.44 -17.83 -11.94
N PHE A 181 -7.33 -17.09 -11.80
CA PHE A 181 -7.35 -15.63 -11.66
C PHE A 181 -8.03 -14.97 -12.86
N THR A 182 -7.58 -15.29 -14.07
CA THR A 182 -8.13 -14.74 -15.32
C THR A 182 -9.62 -15.06 -15.45
N ARG A 183 -10.01 -16.31 -15.17
CA ARG A 183 -11.42 -16.72 -15.16
C ARG A 183 -12.23 -15.96 -14.11
N SER A 184 -11.68 -15.72 -12.93
CA SER A 184 -12.36 -15.01 -11.84
C SER A 184 -12.59 -13.53 -12.16
N ILE A 185 -11.69 -12.92 -12.94
CA ILE A 185 -11.83 -11.53 -13.40
C ILE A 185 -12.78 -11.43 -14.60
N LEU A 186 -12.61 -12.26 -15.63
CA LEU A 186 -13.39 -12.17 -16.87
C LEU A 186 -14.80 -12.77 -16.76
N THR A 187 -14.94 -13.83 -15.96
CA THR A 187 -16.18 -14.63 -15.81
C THR A 187 -16.43 -15.00 -14.35
N PRO A 188 -16.59 -14.00 -13.45
CA PRO A 188 -16.83 -14.26 -12.03
C PRO A 188 -18.08 -15.11 -11.81
N ARG A 189 -18.00 -15.97 -10.78
CA ARG A 189 -19.12 -16.74 -10.27
C ARG A 189 -19.90 -15.89 -9.28
N ILE A 190 -21.14 -15.56 -9.61
CA ILE A 190 -22.03 -14.73 -8.79
C ILE A 190 -23.08 -15.64 -8.17
N LYS A 191 -23.19 -15.61 -6.84
CA LYS A 191 -24.25 -16.33 -6.12
C LYS A 191 -25.50 -15.47 -6.10
N VAL A 192 -26.60 -15.98 -6.67
CA VAL A 192 -27.91 -15.32 -6.72
C VAL A 192 -28.90 -16.23 -6.00
N GLY A 193 -29.24 -15.89 -4.76
CA GLY A 193 -30.04 -16.77 -3.90
C GLY A 193 -29.31 -18.09 -3.61
N ARG A 194 -29.85 -19.21 -4.09
CA ARG A 194 -29.23 -20.54 -3.94
C ARG A 194 -28.37 -20.95 -5.14
N ASP A 195 -28.51 -20.27 -6.29
CA ASP A 195 -27.83 -20.64 -7.53
C ASP A 195 -26.52 -19.87 -7.73
N VAL A 196 -25.61 -20.45 -8.51
CA VAL A 196 -24.34 -19.82 -8.90
C VAL A 196 -24.33 -19.65 -10.42
N VAL A 197 -24.30 -18.39 -10.86
CA VAL A 197 -24.29 -18.02 -12.27
C VAL A 197 -22.92 -17.48 -12.65
N GLN A 198 -22.44 -17.83 -13.84
CA GLN A 198 -21.24 -17.21 -14.42
C GLN A 198 -21.67 -16.07 -15.33
N LYS A 199 -21.08 -14.89 -15.12
CA LYS A 199 -21.37 -13.70 -15.92
C LYS A 199 -20.09 -13.14 -16.52
N ALA A 200 -20.02 -13.10 -17.86
CA ALA A 200 -18.94 -12.42 -18.56
C ALA A 200 -18.94 -10.92 -18.22
N GLN A 201 -17.75 -10.36 -17.95
CA GLN A 201 -17.56 -8.94 -17.67
C GLN A 201 -17.29 -8.16 -18.95
N THR A 202 -17.70 -6.89 -18.98
CA THR A 202 -17.23 -5.95 -20.00
C THR A 202 -15.81 -5.46 -19.69
N LYS A 203 -15.16 -4.81 -20.66
CA LYS A 203 -13.83 -4.20 -20.44
C LYS A 203 -13.84 -3.28 -19.21
N GLU A 204 -14.83 -2.39 -19.13
CA GLU A 204 -14.93 -1.38 -18.07
C GLU A 204 -15.13 -2.03 -16.69
N GLN A 205 -15.88 -3.12 -16.63
CA GLN A 205 -16.08 -3.89 -15.39
C GLN A 205 -14.79 -4.59 -14.95
N ALA A 206 -14.04 -5.18 -15.89
CA ALA A 206 -12.76 -5.83 -15.61
C ALA A 206 -11.68 -4.82 -15.16
N ASP A 207 -11.59 -3.67 -15.84
CA ASP A 207 -10.70 -2.55 -15.45
C ASP A 207 -11.02 -2.11 -14.02
N PHE A 208 -12.30 -1.83 -13.73
CA PHE A 208 -12.73 -1.43 -12.38
C PHE A 208 -12.43 -2.50 -11.32
N ALA A 209 -12.61 -3.78 -11.64
CA ALA A 209 -12.35 -4.88 -10.71
C ALA A 209 -10.86 -4.98 -10.35
N ILE A 210 -9.95 -4.83 -11.32
CA ILE A 210 -8.50 -4.83 -11.07
C ILE A 210 -8.08 -3.62 -10.25
N GLU A 211 -8.59 -2.42 -10.56
CA GLU A 211 -8.32 -1.22 -9.77
C GLU A 211 -8.82 -1.36 -8.32
N ALA A 212 -10.03 -1.91 -8.13
CA ALA A 212 -10.59 -2.17 -6.81
C ALA A 212 -9.76 -3.21 -6.04
N LEU A 213 -9.29 -4.26 -6.72
CA LEU A 213 -8.42 -5.28 -6.14
C LEU A 213 -7.08 -4.69 -5.69
N ALA A 214 -6.43 -3.87 -6.52
CA ALA A 214 -5.17 -3.21 -6.17
C ALA A 214 -5.32 -2.31 -4.92
N LYS A 215 -6.36 -1.48 -4.89
CA LYS A 215 -6.70 -0.64 -3.72
C LYS A 215 -6.91 -1.49 -2.46
N ALA A 216 -7.64 -2.59 -2.57
CA ALA A 216 -7.92 -3.47 -1.44
C ALA A 216 -6.67 -4.23 -0.94
N ILE A 217 -5.81 -4.68 -1.84
CA ILE A 217 -4.53 -5.34 -1.49
C ILE A 217 -3.64 -4.37 -0.73
N TYR A 218 -3.46 -3.15 -1.25
CA TYR A 218 -2.62 -2.16 -0.59
C TYR A 218 -3.17 -1.74 0.78
N GLU A 219 -4.49 -1.51 0.89
CA GLU A 219 -5.13 -1.20 2.18
C GLU A 219 -4.90 -2.32 3.21
N ARG A 220 -5.05 -3.59 2.80
CA ARG A 220 -4.82 -4.75 3.68
C ARG A 220 -3.35 -4.91 4.06
N LEU A 221 -2.42 -4.63 3.15
CA LEU A 221 -1.00 -4.61 3.43
C LEU A 221 -0.68 -3.57 4.52
N PHE A 222 -1.16 -2.34 4.35
CA PHE A 222 -0.94 -1.28 5.32
C PHE A 222 -1.49 -1.63 6.72
N ARG A 223 -2.71 -2.16 6.78
CA ARG A 223 -3.32 -2.65 8.04
C ARG A 223 -2.53 -3.78 8.68
N TRP A 224 -1.98 -4.70 7.87
CA TRP A 224 -1.14 -5.77 8.37
C TRP A 224 0.17 -5.24 8.96
N ILE A 225 0.83 -4.30 8.27
CA ILE A 225 2.04 -3.63 8.76
C ILE A 225 1.77 -2.93 10.08
N LEU A 226 0.66 -2.18 10.19
CA LEU A 226 0.26 -1.54 11.44
C LEU A 226 0.08 -2.55 12.58
N THR A 227 -0.60 -3.66 12.30
CA THR A 227 -0.82 -4.73 13.29
C THR A 227 0.52 -5.33 13.75
N ARG A 228 1.46 -5.51 12.81
CA ARG A 228 2.79 -6.05 13.08
C ARG A 228 3.67 -5.08 13.87
N VAL A 229 3.58 -3.77 13.60
CA VAL A 229 4.20 -2.68 14.35
C VAL A 229 3.65 -2.62 15.77
N ASN A 230 2.32 -2.63 15.94
CA ASN A 230 1.68 -2.61 17.25
C ASN A 230 2.08 -3.82 18.10
N LYS A 231 2.18 -5.02 17.50
CA LYS A 231 2.67 -6.21 18.20
C LYS A 231 4.10 -6.05 18.72
N ALA A 232 4.95 -5.30 18.00
CA ALA A 232 6.31 -5.02 18.45
C ALA A 232 6.37 -3.95 19.55
N LEU A 233 5.41 -3.02 19.59
CA LEU A 233 5.32 -1.95 20.59
C LEU A 233 4.61 -2.37 21.89
N ASP A 234 3.76 -3.39 21.83
CA ASP A 234 2.98 -3.91 22.96
C ASP A 234 3.64 -5.15 23.59
N LYS A 235 4.97 -5.11 23.83
CA LYS A 235 5.74 -6.24 24.39
C LYS A 235 5.45 -6.51 25.86
N THR A 236 5.01 -5.49 26.59
CA THR A 236 4.75 -5.57 28.02
C THR A 236 3.24 -5.55 28.22
N HIS A 237 2.63 -6.72 28.46
CA HIS A 237 1.21 -6.88 28.84
C HIS A 237 0.81 -6.19 30.16
N ARG A 238 1.57 -5.18 30.61
CA ARG A 238 1.28 -4.35 31.77
C ARG A 238 0.24 -3.32 31.34
N GLN A 239 -0.93 -3.36 31.97
CA GLN A 239 -1.87 -2.25 31.86
C GLN A 239 -1.21 -1.01 32.49
N GLY A 240 -0.95 0.00 31.67
CA GLY A 240 -0.47 1.29 32.15
C GLY A 240 -1.47 1.92 33.11
N ALA A 241 -0.98 2.74 34.03
CA ALA A 241 -1.82 3.51 34.94
C ALA A 241 -2.43 4.75 34.25
N SER A 242 -1.72 5.28 33.25
CA SER A 242 -2.15 6.44 32.45
C SER A 242 -1.65 6.32 31.01
N PHE A 243 -2.16 7.17 30.11
CA PHE A 243 -1.67 7.25 28.73
C PHE A 243 -1.64 8.70 28.22
N LEU A 244 -0.77 8.95 27.24
CA LEU A 244 -0.73 10.17 26.45
C LEU A 244 -1.12 9.83 25.01
N GLY A 245 -2.12 10.52 24.49
CA GLY A 245 -2.57 10.38 23.09
C GLY A 245 -2.01 11.50 22.23
N ILE A 246 -1.39 11.15 21.11
CA ILE A 246 -0.92 12.07 20.09
C ILE A 246 -1.77 11.82 18.85
N LEU A 247 -2.57 12.82 18.46
CA LEU A 247 -3.36 12.78 17.24
C LEU A 247 -2.63 13.55 16.14
N ASP A 248 -2.36 12.87 15.04
CA ASP A 248 -1.78 13.46 13.83
C ASP A 248 -2.64 13.02 12.64
N ILE A 249 -3.52 13.92 12.20
CA ILE A 249 -4.45 13.67 11.11
C ILE A 249 -4.01 14.42 9.86
N ALA A 250 -4.30 13.85 8.69
CA ALA A 250 -4.11 14.54 7.42
C ALA A 250 -4.80 15.92 7.46
N GLY A 251 -4.05 16.96 7.11
CA GLY A 251 -4.55 18.33 7.11
C GLY A 251 -5.63 18.55 6.05
N PHE A 252 -6.35 19.66 6.20
CA PHE A 252 -7.37 20.07 5.24
C PHE A 252 -6.74 20.37 3.87
N GLU A 253 -7.23 19.72 2.81
CA GLU A 253 -6.71 19.88 1.46
C GLU A 253 -7.80 20.33 0.48
N ILE A 254 -7.42 21.27 -0.39
CA ILE A 254 -8.24 21.73 -1.51
C ILE A 254 -7.46 21.48 -2.79
N PHE A 255 -8.01 20.59 -3.62
CA PHE A 255 -7.57 20.32 -4.99
C PHE A 255 -8.61 20.80 -6.00
N GLU A 256 -8.26 20.81 -7.29
CA GLU A 256 -9.21 21.06 -8.39
C GLU A 256 -10.34 20.03 -8.42
N VAL A 257 -10.03 18.77 -8.10
CA VAL A 257 -11.00 17.68 -7.95
C VAL A 257 -10.80 17.03 -6.59
N ASN A 258 -11.83 17.08 -5.74
CA ASN A 258 -11.84 16.42 -4.44
C ASN A 258 -12.79 15.21 -4.50
N SER A 259 -12.30 13.99 -4.25
CA SER A 259 -13.12 12.79 -4.25
C SER A 259 -13.79 12.58 -2.88
N PHE A 260 -14.51 11.46 -2.74
CA PHE A 260 -15.11 11.07 -1.47
C PHE A 260 -14.07 10.91 -0.35
N GLU A 261 -12.88 10.39 -0.67
CA GLU A 261 -11.77 10.28 0.28
C GLU A 261 -11.36 11.64 0.85
N GLN A 262 -11.20 12.67 0.01
CA GLN A 262 -10.90 14.03 0.49
C GLN A 262 -12.04 14.60 1.33
N LEU A 263 -13.30 14.33 1.00
CA LEU A 263 -14.44 14.74 1.84
C LEU A 263 -14.35 14.13 3.24
N CYS A 264 -14.06 12.82 3.35
CA CYS A 264 -13.92 12.15 4.63
C CYS A 264 -12.74 12.70 5.45
N ILE A 265 -11.60 12.96 4.79
CA ILE A 265 -10.42 13.56 5.43
C ILE A 265 -10.77 14.97 5.96
N ASN A 266 -11.33 15.82 5.10
CA ASN A 266 -11.65 17.22 5.43
C ASN A 266 -12.79 17.38 6.46
N TYR A 267 -13.62 16.35 6.65
CA TYR A 267 -14.71 16.36 7.63
C TYR A 267 -14.27 15.94 9.05
N THR A 268 -13.17 15.19 9.16
CA THR A 268 -12.68 14.65 10.45
C THR A 268 -11.95 15.74 11.24
#